data_AF-A0A1Z4RBR2-F1
#
_entry.id   AF-A0A1Z4RBR2-F1
#
_cell.length_a   1.000
_cell.length_b   1.000
_cell.length_c   1.000
_cell.angle_alpha   90.00
_cell.angle_beta   90.00
_cell.angle_gamma   90.00
#
_symmetry.space_group_name_H-M   'P 1'
#
loop_
_entity.id
_entity.type
_entity.pdbx_description
1 polymer ?
#
loop_
_entity_poly.entity_id
_entity_poly.type
_entity_poly.pdbx_seq_one_letter_code
_entity_poly.pdbx_strand_id
1 'polypeptide(L)'
;MKIRDTLGSIFEEEVFADLFPQNGQPAYTPWRLALVCIMQFMESLSDRQAADAVRGHIDWKYILSLPLTDPGFDYSILSEFRTRLLAGGAEQKLLDILLT
;
A
#
# COMPACT_ATOMS: atom_id res chain seq x y z
N MET A 1 -7.70 -13.90 -13.65
CA MET A 1 -7.35 -14.53 -12.37
C MET A 1 -6.53 -13.48 -11.63
N LYS A 2 -7.18 -12.77 -10.72
CA LYS A 2 -6.82 -11.38 -10.40
C LYS A 2 -5.79 -11.36 -9.28
N ILE A 3 -4.79 -10.49 -9.38
CA ILE A 3 -3.80 -10.18 -8.33
C ILE A 3 -4.48 -10.03 -6.95
N ARG A 4 -5.71 -9.48 -6.92
CA ARG A 4 -6.55 -9.40 -5.72
C ARG A 4 -6.88 -10.75 -5.07
N ASP A 5 -7.16 -11.78 -5.86
CA ASP A 5 -7.52 -13.11 -5.37
C ASP A 5 -6.27 -13.87 -4.86
N THR A 6 -5.08 -13.53 -5.39
CA THR A 6 -3.80 -14.16 -5.01
C THR A 6 -3.13 -13.48 -3.81
N LEU A 7 -3.22 -12.15 -3.68
CA LEU A 7 -2.65 -11.39 -2.56
C LEU A 7 -3.57 -11.32 -1.33
N GLY A 8 -4.53 -12.25 -1.21
CA GLY A 8 -5.58 -12.30 -0.18
C GLY A 8 -5.10 -12.03 1.26
N SER A 9 -3.89 -12.48 1.61
CA SER A 9 -3.27 -12.33 2.92
C SER A 9 -2.84 -10.90 3.26
N ILE A 10 -2.54 -10.07 2.26
CA ILE A 10 -2.10 -8.68 2.48
C ILE A 10 -3.29 -7.79 2.89
N PHE A 11 -4.52 -8.21 2.58
CA PHE A 11 -5.74 -7.45 2.87
C PHE A 11 -6.16 -7.51 4.35
N GLU A 12 -5.51 -8.31 5.18
CA GLU A 12 -5.80 -8.39 6.61
C GLU A 12 -5.13 -7.22 7.35
N GLU A 13 -5.95 -6.29 7.84
CA GLU A 13 -5.51 -5.11 8.62
C GLU A 13 -4.65 -5.47 9.84
N GLU A 14 -4.88 -6.67 10.40
CA GLU A 14 -4.18 -7.20 11.58
C GLU A 14 -2.67 -7.30 11.39
N VAL A 15 -2.22 -7.55 10.15
CA VAL A 15 -0.79 -7.71 9.84
C VAL A 15 -0.02 -6.40 9.96
N PHE A 16 -0.71 -5.28 9.74
CA PHE A 16 -0.14 -3.93 9.80
C PHE A 16 -0.58 -3.14 11.04
N ALA A 17 -1.47 -3.71 11.87
CA ALA A 17 -2.01 -3.06 13.07
C ALA A 17 -0.91 -2.66 14.08
N ASP A 18 0.17 -3.44 14.16
CA ASP A 18 1.31 -3.15 15.04
C ASP A 18 2.14 -1.92 14.60
N LEU A 19 2.01 -1.49 13.33
CA LEU A 19 2.83 -0.43 12.73
C LEU A 19 2.17 0.95 12.80
N PHE A 20 0.87 1.00 13.05
CA PHE A 20 0.11 2.24 13.12
C PHE A 20 -0.53 2.37 14.50
N PRO A 21 -0.35 3.50 15.20
CA PRO A 21 -1.09 3.73 16.44
C PRO A 21 -2.60 3.70 16.15
N GLN A 22 -3.37 3.02 17.00
CA GLN A 22 -4.84 2.95 16.89
C GLN A 22 -5.52 4.33 16.93
N ASN A 23 -4.79 5.37 17.36
CA ASN A 23 -5.25 6.74 17.46
C ASN A 23 -4.68 7.59 16.33
N GLY A 24 -5.56 7.98 15.40
CA GLY A 24 -5.23 8.77 14.21
C GLY A 24 -5.38 7.91 12.96
N GLN A 25 -6.62 7.81 12.45
CA GLN A 25 -6.92 7.04 11.26
C GLN A 25 -6.06 7.54 10.09
N PRO A 26 -5.19 6.72 9.50
CA PRO A 26 -4.43 7.16 8.34
C PRO A 26 -5.41 7.45 7.19
N ALA A 27 -5.14 8.49 6.41
CA ALA A 27 -5.97 8.87 5.26
C ALA A 27 -6.14 7.71 4.25
N TYR A 28 -5.24 6.73 4.29
CA TYR A 28 -5.28 5.48 3.53
C TYR A 28 -5.00 4.28 4.43
N THR A 29 -5.68 3.16 4.18
CA THR A 29 -5.51 1.93 4.95
C THR A 29 -4.08 1.37 4.79
N PRO A 30 -3.41 0.91 5.85
CA PRO A 30 -2.02 0.43 5.79
C PRO A 30 -1.74 -0.64 4.74
N TRP A 31 -2.65 -1.61 4.58
CA TRP A 31 -2.51 -2.65 3.56
C TRP A 31 -2.54 -2.10 2.13
N ARG A 32 -3.30 -1.02 1.88
CA ARG A 32 -3.34 -0.36 0.57
C ARG A 32 -1.99 0.30 0.27
N LEU A 33 -1.37 0.93 1.26
CA LEU A 33 -0.05 1.55 1.10
C LEU A 33 1.03 0.48 0.85
N ALA A 34 0.98 -0.65 1.56
CA ALA A 34 1.85 -1.80 1.29
C ALA A 34 1.71 -2.29 -0.16
N LEU A 35 0.46 -2.42 -0.62
CA LEU A 35 0.16 -2.88 -1.97
C LEU A 35 0.59 -1.87 -3.05
N VAL A 36 0.47 -0.57 -2.77
CA VAL A 36 1.05 0.48 -3.61
C VAL A 36 2.57 0.37 -3.66
N CYS A 37 3.26 0.14 -2.54
CA CYS A 37 4.72 -0.04 -2.55
C CYS A 37 5.15 -1.24 -3.41
N ILE A 38 4.38 -2.32 -3.41
CA ILE A 38 4.63 -3.50 -4.25
C ILE A 38 4.47 -3.14 -5.72
N MET A 39 3.35 -2.53 -6.11
CA MET A 39 3.14 -2.12 -7.51
C MET A 39 4.15 -1.08 -7.97
N GLN A 40 4.50 -0.14 -7.09
CA GLN A 40 5.56 0.83 -7.32
C GLN A 40 6.90 0.13 -7.63
N PHE A 41 7.25 -0.91 -6.88
CA PHE A 41 8.47 -1.69 -7.12
C PHE A 41 8.39 -2.48 -8.44
N MET A 42 7.27 -3.16 -8.69
CA MET A 42 7.05 -3.95 -9.92
C MET A 42 7.12 -3.09 -11.19
N GLU A 43 6.56 -1.88 -11.14
CA GLU A 43 6.54 -0.94 -12.25
C GLU A 43 7.73 0.05 -12.24
N SER A 44 8.68 -0.10 -11.29
CA SER A 44 9.84 0.79 -11.12
C SER A 44 9.49 2.29 -11.08
N LEU A 45 8.42 2.63 -10.34
CA LEU A 45 7.89 3.99 -10.24
C LEU A 45 8.49 4.76 -9.04
N SER A 46 8.60 6.08 -9.18
CA SER A 46 8.84 6.97 -8.03
C SER A 46 7.59 7.13 -7.16
N ASP A 47 7.73 7.59 -5.91
CA ASP A 47 6.59 7.78 -5.00
C ASP A 47 5.53 8.72 -5.58
N ARG A 48 5.96 9.73 -6.34
CA ARG A 48 5.08 10.66 -7.06
C ARG A 48 4.32 9.96 -8.18
N GLN A 49 5.02 9.17 -9.00
CA GLN A 49 4.40 8.40 -10.08
C GLN A 49 3.45 7.33 -9.55
N ALA A 50 3.76 6.69 -8.42
CA ALA A 50 2.86 5.75 -7.76
C ALA A 50 1.58 6.44 -7.27
N ALA A 51 1.70 7.61 -6.62
CA ALA A 51 0.55 8.40 -6.21
C ALA A 51 -0.30 8.86 -7.41
N ASP A 52 0.33 9.25 -8.52
CA ASP A 52 -0.38 9.61 -9.75
C ASP A 52 -1.01 8.38 -10.45
N ALA A 53 -0.37 7.22 -10.37
CA ALA A 53 -0.91 5.97 -10.88
C ALA A 53 -2.21 5.58 -10.15
N VAL A 54 -2.25 5.75 -8.83
CA VAL A 54 -3.47 5.54 -8.02
C VAL A 54 -4.61 6.46 -8.47
N ARG A 55 -4.29 7.70 -8.88
CA ARG A 55 -5.30 8.67 -9.35
C ARG A 55 -5.80 8.37 -10.75
N GLY A 56 -4.88 8.05 -11.67
CA GLY A 56 -5.14 7.98 -13.11
C GLY A 56 -5.43 6.59 -13.66
N HIS A 57 -4.96 5.52 -13.00
CA HIS A 57 -5.01 4.17 -13.56
C HIS A 57 -6.14 3.34 -12.93
N ILE A 58 -7.05 2.88 -13.79
CA ILE A 58 -8.17 2.01 -13.39
C ILE A 58 -7.66 0.71 -12.80
N ASP A 59 -6.55 0.16 -13.30
CA ASP A 59 -5.94 -1.07 -12.80
C ASP A 59 -5.52 -0.94 -11.34
N TRP A 60 -4.95 0.21 -10.96
CA TRP A 60 -4.56 0.50 -9.59
C TRP A 60 -5.76 0.64 -8.66
N LYS A 61 -6.79 1.41 -9.07
CA LYS A 61 -8.05 1.53 -8.32
C LYS A 61 -8.75 0.18 -8.18
N TYR A 62 -8.67 -0.64 -9.21
CA TYR A 62 -9.18 -2.01 -9.19
C TYR A 62 -8.43 -2.83 -8.14
N ILE A 63 -7.11 -2.91 -8.15
CA ILE A 63 -6.41 -3.79 -7.20
C ILE A 63 -6.57 -3.29 -5.76
N LEU A 64 -6.57 -1.96 -5.54
CA LEU A 64 -6.73 -1.34 -4.21
C LEU A 64 -8.18 -1.34 -3.69
N SER A 65 -9.12 -1.84 -4.47
CA SER A 65 -10.56 -1.81 -4.16
C SER A 65 -11.04 -0.39 -3.81
N LEU A 66 -10.63 0.57 -4.65
CA LEU A 66 -11.01 1.99 -4.53
C LEU A 66 -12.11 2.34 -5.53
N PRO A 67 -12.99 3.30 -5.18
CA PRO A 67 -13.92 3.85 -6.15
C PRO A 67 -13.17 4.55 -7.30
N LEU A 68 -13.72 4.51 -8.52
CA LEU A 68 -13.09 5.16 -9.68
C LEU A 68 -12.95 6.68 -9.50
N THR A 69 -13.77 7.28 -8.66
CA THR A 69 -13.76 8.71 -8.29
C THR A 69 -12.80 9.02 -7.14
N ASP A 70 -12.05 8.04 -6.63
CA ASP A 70 -11.11 8.27 -5.54
C ASP A 70 -10.06 9.32 -5.94
N PRO A 71 -9.84 10.36 -5.09
CA PRO A 71 -8.88 11.43 -5.36
C PRO A 71 -7.41 10.99 -5.20
N GLY A 72 -7.16 9.76 -4.76
CA GLY A 72 -5.84 9.25 -4.41
C GLY A 72 -5.34 9.84 -3.09
N PHE A 73 -4.04 9.71 -2.87
CA PHE A 73 -3.35 10.21 -1.67
C PHE A 73 -2.11 11.02 -2.06
N ASP A 74 -1.62 11.88 -1.18
CA ASP A 74 -0.39 12.63 -1.42
C ASP A 74 0.85 11.73 -1.33
N TYR A 75 1.81 11.89 -2.25
CA TYR A 75 3.02 11.06 -2.31
C TYR A 75 3.83 11.05 -1.00
N SER A 76 3.73 12.11 -0.17
CA SER A 76 4.35 12.17 1.15
C SER A 76 3.89 11.05 2.08
N ILE A 77 2.65 10.56 1.93
CA ILE A 77 2.09 9.48 2.74
C ILE A 77 2.84 8.16 2.47
N LEU A 78 3.26 7.89 1.22
CA LEU A 78 4.08 6.72 0.91
C LEU A 78 5.49 6.82 1.48
N SER A 79 6.07 8.02 1.40
CA SER A 79 7.41 8.26 1.96
C SER A 79 7.39 8.07 3.48
N GLU A 80 6.38 8.63 4.17
CA GLU A 80 6.19 8.46 5.60
C GLU A 80 5.92 7.00 5.99
N PHE A 81 5.07 6.31 5.21
CA PHE A 81 4.81 4.87 5.38
C PHE A 81 6.10 4.06 5.30
N ARG A 82 6.95 4.31 4.30
CA ARG A 82 8.23 3.63 4.14
C ARG A 82 9.18 3.96 5.29
N THR A 83 9.27 5.22 5.72
CA THR A 83 10.09 5.61 6.88
C THR A 83 9.65 4.90 8.15
N ARG A 84 8.34 4.77 8.39
CA ARG A 84 7.79 4.05 9.55
C ARG A 84 8.02 2.55 9.47
N LEU A 85 7.92 1.94 8.29
CA LEU A 85 8.24 0.53 8.07
C LEU A 85 9.71 0.22 8.41
N LEU A 86 10.63 1.08 7.95
CA LEU A 86 12.06 0.96 8.25
C LEU A 86 12.33 1.16 9.75
N ALA A 87 11.73 2.19 10.35
CA ALA A 87 11.89 2.48 11.78
C ALA A 87 11.30 1.37 12.68
N GLY A 88 10.22 0.73 12.23
CA GLY A 88 9.56 -0.37 12.93
C GLY A 88 10.14 -1.76 12.64
N GLY A 89 11.17 -1.89 11.80
CA GLY A 89 11.78 -3.18 11.42
C GLY A 89 10.82 -4.16 10.74
N ALA A 90 9.71 -3.67 10.17
CA ALA A 90 8.67 -4.49 9.56
C ALA A 90 8.77 -4.58 8.03
N GLU A 91 9.83 -3.99 7.46
CA GLU A 91 10.28 -4.24 6.10
C GLU A 91 10.39 -5.74 5.79
N GLN A 92 10.90 -6.52 6.75
CA GLN A 92 11.09 -7.96 6.62
C GLN A 92 9.75 -8.72 6.73
N LYS A 93 8.83 -8.28 7.59
CA LYS A 93 7.46 -8.83 7.65
C LYS A 93 6.73 -8.65 6.32
N LEU A 94 6.84 -7.45 5.71
CA LEU A 94 6.24 -7.16 4.41
C LEU A 94 6.83 -8.07 3.32
N LEU A 95 8.15 -8.28 3.34
CA LEU A 95 8.84 -9.18 2.42
C LEU A 95 8.42 -10.65 2.62
N ASP A 96 8.31 -11.11 3.87
CA ASP A 96 7.91 -12.48 4.20
C ASP A 96 6.48 -12.78 3.74
N ILE A 97 5.56 -11.82 3.86
CA ILE A 97 4.18 -11.95 3.35
C ILE A 97 4.16 -12.07 1.82
N LEU A 98 5.10 -11.43 1.12
CA LEU A 98 5.18 -11.48 -0.34
C LEU A 98 5.82 -12.76 -0.87
N LEU A 99 6.66 -13.40 -0.07
CA LEU A 99 7.42 -14.60 -0.44
C LEU A 99 6.74 -15.91 0.01
N THR A 100 5.64 -15.83 0.77
CA THR A 100 4.84 -16.97 1.25
C THR A 100 3.65 -17.24 0.34
#